data_AF-A0A818YFA7-F1
#
_entry.id   AF-A0A818YFA7-F1
#
_cell.length_a   1.000
_cell.length_b   1.000
_cell.length_c   1.000
_cell.angle_alpha   90.00
_cell.angle_beta   90.00
_cell.angle_gamma   90.00
#
_symmetry.space_group_name_H-M   'P 1'
#
loop_
_entity.id
_entity.type
_entity.pdbx_description
1 polymer ?
#
loop_
_entity_poly.entity_id
_entity_poly.type
_entity_poly.pdbx_seq_one_letter_code
_entity_poly.pdbx_strand_id
1 'polypeptide(L)'
;MDSSTNRIANIIIDCAIISLTSIIICISTVVFGFIVYYLIKIKNSPNQLALLLTGNVYLSILFSCILLLKEYVRVLPGHIYSINSLNDGIYCEVRAYFLWASNCTIYYSTTLQSFHRLCRIVFHNRRSLQSIKFYQILILIQWIICFLIMIPGLLLGYFKYSNNDYLCQVDYTSLKNTCINGMLSYAFPVYATMGCYYYTLRKVRKRNHNLVQASARRDLIVLFRICILVGLLMIIPVPTMIGFFIYFSSGYLPWWLSQFQWFTFSLITNITTIILILISPHVRILWTKTFHHPHRHRVAVVFANNIRN
;
A
#
# COMPACT_ATOMS: atom_id res chain seq x y z
N MET A 1 -25.24 9.43 25.66
CA MET A 1 -25.07 9.97 24.30
C MET A 1 -26.11 9.32 23.43
N ASP A 2 -26.93 10.13 22.76
CA ASP A 2 -28.09 9.63 22.02
C ASP A 2 -27.66 8.78 20.82
N SER A 3 -28.35 7.66 20.62
CA SER A 3 -28.11 6.73 19.51
C SER A 3 -28.16 7.41 18.13
N SER A 4 -28.91 8.51 18.02
CA SER A 4 -29.03 9.33 16.82
C SER A 4 -27.73 10.09 16.48
N THR A 5 -27.05 10.68 17.46
CA THR A 5 -25.81 11.43 17.24
C THR A 5 -24.70 10.51 16.75
N ASN A 6 -24.55 9.34 17.37
CA ASN A 6 -23.54 8.35 16.97
C ASN A 6 -23.78 7.87 15.53
N ARG A 7 -25.05 7.66 15.17
CA ARG A 7 -25.45 7.25 13.82
C ARG A 7 -25.06 8.29 12.76
N ILE A 8 -25.33 9.57 13.02
CA ILE A 8 -24.98 10.66 12.09
C ILE A 8 -23.46 10.74 11.92
N ALA A 9 -22.70 10.62 13.01
CA ALA A 9 -21.24 10.62 12.96
C ALA A 9 -20.69 9.47 12.10
N ASN A 10 -21.20 8.25 12.28
CA ASN A 10 -20.82 7.10 11.46
C ASN A 10 -21.11 7.31 9.97
N ILE A 11 -22.30 7.84 9.63
CA ILE A 11 -22.65 8.16 8.23
C ILE A 11 -21.66 9.15 7.61
N ILE A 12 -21.27 10.20 8.35
CA ILE A 12 -20.31 11.19 7.88
C ILE A 12 -18.94 10.53 7.62
N ILE A 13 -18.47 9.69 8.55
CA ILE A 13 -17.18 9.00 8.42
C ILE A 13 -17.21 8.01 7.24
N ASP A 14 -18.29 7.25 7.07
CA ASP A 14 -18.45 6.33 5.95
C ASP A 14 -18.41 7.06 4.61
N CYS A 15 -19.12 8.17 4.48
CA CYS A 15 -19.08 9.03 3.28
C CYS A 15 -17.66 9.55 3.00
N ALA A 16 -16.91 9.91 4.05
CA ALA A 16 -15.52 10.33 3.91
C ALA A 16 -14.62 9.17 3.44
N ILE A 17 -14.80 7.96 3.99
CA ILE A 17 -14.08 6.75 3.59
C ILE A 17 -14.37 6.41 2.11
N ILE A 18 -15.64 6.40 1.70
CA ILE A 18 -16.05 6.14 0.31
C ILE A 18 -15.43 7.17 -0.64
N SER A 19 -15.46 8.45 -0.27
CA SER A 19 -14.88 9.52 -1.08
C SER A 19 -13.37 9.37 -1.22
N LEU A 20 -12.66 9.18 -0.11
CA LEU A 20 -11.20 9.02 -0.08
C LEU A 20 -10.75 7.77 -0.84
N THR A 21 -11.44 6.64 -0.68
CA THR A 21 -11.11 5.39 -1.40
C THR A 21 -11.37 5.51 -2.89
N SER A 22 -12.45 6.16 -3.30
CA SER A 22 -12.75 6.42 -4.72
C SER A 22 -11.65 7.28 -5.38
N ILE A 23 -11.17 8.31 -4.69
CA ILE A 23 -10.04 9.14 -5.16
C ILE A 23 -8.78 8.29 -5.33
N ILE A 24 -8.46 7.41 -4.38
CA ILE A 24 -7.30 6.50 -4.48
C ILE A 24 -7.43 5.57 -5.69
N ILE A 25 -8.61 4.98 -5.90
CA ILE A 25 -8.85 4.07 -7.02
C ILE A 25 -8.59 4.80 -8.34
N CYS A 26 -9.10 6.02 -8.51
CA CYS A 26 -8.85 6.84 -9.70
C CYS A 26 -7.36 7.10 -9.90
N ILE A 27 -6.67 7.63 -8.89
CA ILE A 27 -5.23 7.95 -8.97
C ILE A 27 -4.40 6.69 -9.25
N SER A 28 -4.66 5.61 -8.52
CA SER A 28 -3.93 4.35 -8.62
C SER A 28 -4.14 3.69 -9.98
N THR A 29 -5.36 3.74 -10.53
CA THR A 29 -5.67 3.20 -11.86
C THR A 29 -4.90 3.95 -12.95
N VAL A 30 -4.90 5.29 -12.90
CA VAL A 30 -4.17 6.13 -13.87
C VAL A 30 -2.66 5.84 -13.80
N VAL A 31 -2.09 5.81 -12.59
CA VAL A 31 -0.65 5.56 -12.41
C VAL A 31 -0.28 4.13 -12.81
N PHE A 32 -1.07 3.14 -12.41
CA PHE A 32 -0.84 1.74 -12.79
C PHE A 32 -0.91 1.54 -14.30
N GLY A 33 -1.95 2.08 -14.96
CA GLY A 33 -2.10 2.03 -16.41
C GLY A 33 -0.92 2.68 -17.14
N PHE A 34 -0.43 3.82 -16.63
CA PHE A 34 0.76 4.48 -17.16
C PHE A 34 2.04 3.65 -16.99
N ILE A 35 2.23 3.00 -15.83
CA ILE A 35 3.36 2.09 -15.59
C ILE A 35 3.31 0.91 -16.55
N VAL A 36 2.14 0.27 -16.70
CA VAL A 36 1.94 -0.86 -17.62
C VAL A 36 2.23 -0.46 -19.07
N TYR A 37 1.66 0.66 -19.53
CA TYR A 37 1.95 1.22 -20.85
C TYR A 37 3.45 1.38 -21.09
N TYR A 38 4.17 1.95 -20.12
CA TYR A 38 5.61 2.16 -20.26
C TYR A 38 6.41 0.86 -20.25
N LEU A 39 6.04 -0.11 -19.42
CA LEU A 39 6.67 -1.43 -19.37
C LEU A 39 6.52 -2.18 -20.71
N ILE A 40 5.40 -2.01 -21.40
CA ILE A 40 5.16 -2.59 -22.73
C ILE A 40 6.02 -1.87 -23.79
N LYS A 41 6.05 -0.53 -23.76
CA LYS A 41 6.69 0.27 -24.80
C LYS A 41 8.21 0.19 -24.78
N ILE A 42 8.84 0.23 -23.60
CA ILE A 42 10.30 0.30 -23.49
C ILE A 42 10.83 -1.04 -22.98
N LYS A 43 11.01 -1.94 -23.95
CA LYS A 43 11.77 -3.18 -23.75
C LYS A 43 13.21 -2.79 -23.39
N ASN A 44 13.76 -3.43 -22.34
CA ASN A 44 15.15 -3.28 -21.88
C ASN A 44 15.53 -1.96 -21.18
N SER A 45 14.59 -1.25 -20.56
CA SER A 45 14.94 -0.11 -19.68
C SER A 45 15.70 -0.59 -18.43
N PRO A 46 16.78 0.08 -18.00
CA PRO A 46 17.44 -0.23 -16.73
C PRO A 46 16.51 -0.03 -15.51
N ASN A 47 15.38 0.66 -15.69
CA ASN A 47 14.39 0.92 -14.64
C ASN A 47 13.19 -0.03 -14.69
N GLN A 48 13.17 -1.01 -15.60
CA GLN A 48 12.03 -1.91 -15.80
C GLN A 48 11.66 -2.64 -14.50
N LEU A 49 12.66 -3.10 -13.74
CA LEU A 49 12.44 -3.80 -12.48
C LEU A 49 11.85 -2.90 -11.39
N ALA A 50 12.37 -1.67 -11.26
CA ALA A 50 11.82 -0.70 -10.31
C ALA A 50 10.36 -0.34 -10.66
N LEU A 51 10.04 -0.20 -11.95
CA LEU A 51 8.69 0.04 -12.43
C LEU A 51 7.75 -1.15 -12.19
N LEU A 52 8.22 -2.39 -12.39
CA LEU A 52 7.46 -3.60 -12.09
C LEU A 52 7.05 -3.64 -10.61
N LEU A 53 8.01 -3.43 -9.70
CA LEU A 53 7.74 -3.44 -8.25
C LEU A 53 6.88 -2.25 -7.80
N THR A 54 7.01 -1.10 -8.46
CA THR A 54 6.13 0.05 -8.23
C THR A 54 4.71 -0.28 -8.69
N GLY A 55 4.56 -0.89 -9.87
CA GLY A 55 3.28 -1.38 -10.37
C GLY A 55 2.62 -2.39 -9.44
N ASN A 56 3.39 -3.32 -8.84
CA ASN A 56 2.86 -4.27 -7.87
C ASN A 56 2.32 -3.61 -6.59
N VAL A 57 2.96 -2.53 -6.11
CA VAL A 57 2.42 -1.74 -4.99
C VAL A 57 1.11 -1.06 -5.37
N TYR A 58 1.03 -0.41 -6.55
CA TYR A 58 -0.22 0.20 -7.01
C TYR A 58 -1.33 -0.83 -7.25
N LEU A 59 -0.99 -2.02 -7.74
CA LEU A 59 -1.94 -3.12 -7.90
C LEU A 59 -2.48 -3.59 -6.54
N SER A 60 -1.61 -3.72 -5.54
CA SER A 60 -2.00 -4.09 -4.17
C SER A 60 -2.91 -3.03 -3.54
N ILE A 61 -2.57 -1.74 -3.68
CA ILE A 61 -3.39 -0.61 -3.22
C ILE A 61 -4.76 -0.62 -3.94
N LEU A 62 -4.77 -0.76 -5.27
CA LEU A 62 -6.01 -0.79 -6.06
C LEU A 62 -6.92 -1.93 -5.61
N PHE A 63 -6.37 -3.14 -5.45
CA PHE A 63 -7.11 -4.32 -5.01
C PHE A 63 -7.72 -4.11 -3.61
N SER A 64 -6.93 -3.59 -2.67
CA SER A 64 -7.41 -3.26 -1.31
C SER A 64 -8.50 -2.19 -1.32
N CYS A 65 -8.31 -1.08 -2.04
CA CYS A 65 -9.29 -0.01 -2.09
C CYS A 65 -10.60 -0.43 -2.77
N ILE A 66 -10.57 -1.29 -3.79
CA ILE A 66 -11.79 -1.83 -4.42
C ILE A 66 -12.60 -2.65 -3.41
N LEU A 67 -11.93 -3.52 -2.64
CA LEU A 67 -12.58 -4.33 -1.62
C LEU A 67 -13.13 -3.46 -0.48
N LEU A 68 -12.36 -2.46 -0.05
CA LEU A 68 -12.78 -1.51 0.99
C LEU A 68 -13.98 -0.66 0.54
N LEU A 69 -13.96 -0.14 -0.68
CA LEU A 69 -15.08 0.61 -1.26
C LEU A 69 -16.33 -0.27 -1.30
N LYS A 70 -16.21 -1.52 -1.77
CA LYS A 70 -17.32 -2.47 -1.82
C LYS A 70 -17.91 -2.74 -0.43
N GLU A 71 -17.06 -2.84 0.59
CA GLU A 71 -17.50 -3.06 1.96
C GLU A 71 -18.24 -1.84 2.52
N TYR A 72 -17.69 -0.63 2.34
CA TYR A 72 -18.30 0.60 2.86
C TYR A 72 -19.59 1.02 2.13
N VAL A 73 -19.70 0.73 0.83
CA VAL A 73 -20.98 0.89 0.10
C VAL A 73 -22.09 0.04 0.72
N ARG A 74 -21.76 -1.07 1.40
CA ARG A 74 -22.74 -1.92 2.10
C ARG A 74 -22.97 -1.50 3.54
N VAL A 75 -21.94 -1.05 4.24
CA VAL A 75 -22.05 -0.51 5.61
C VAL A 75 -23.00 0.70 5.64
N LEU A 76 -22.92 1.59 4.65
CA LEU A 76 -23.66 2.84 4.61
C LEU A 76 -25.20 2.65 4.72
N PRO A 77 -25.86 1.79 3.91
CA PRO A 77 -27.28 1.44 4.12
C PRO A 77 -27.59 0.85 5.49
N GLY A 78 -26.66 0.09 6.09
CA GLY A 78 -26.78 -0.44 7.44
C GLY A 78 -26.93 0.70 8.46
N HIS A 79 -26.07 1.72 8.38
CA HIS A 79 -26.22 2.91 9.21
C HIS A 79 -27.45 3.76 8.84
N ILE A 80 -27.85 3.89 7.57
CA ILE A 80 -28.98 4.77 7.17
C ILE A 80 -30.35 4.17 7.49
N TYR A 81 -30.52 2.85 7.39
CA TYR A 81 -31.82 2.19 7.51
C TYR A 81 -31.89 1.17 8.65
N SER A 82 -30.78 0.93 9.37
CA SER A 82 -30.70 -0.09 10.42
C SER A 82 -31.05 -1.50 9.91
N ILE A 83 -30.70 -1.77 8.64
CA ILE A 83 -31.00 -3.04 7.99
C ILE A 83 -29.93 -4.07 8.37
N ASN A 84 -30.32 -5.01 9.25
CA ASN A 84 -29.49 -6.15 9.64
C ASN A 84 -29.43 -7.26 8.57
N SER A 85 -30.12 -7.10 7.43
CA SER A 85 -30.13 -8.09 6.34
C SER A 85 -28.80 -8.23 5.59
N LEU A 86 -27.74 -7.57 6.07
CA LEU A 86 -26.37 -7.67 5.56
C LEU A 86 -25.54 -8.77 6.26
N ASN A 87 -26.15 -9.50 7.21
CA ASN A 87 -25.53 -10.66 7.86
C ASN A 87 -25.54 -11.87 6.93
N ASP A 88 -24.69 -11.84 5.91
CA ASP A 88 -24.63 -12.85 4.85
C ASP A 88 -23.86 -14.13 5.27
N GLY A 89 -23.71 -14.41 6.56
CA GLY A 89 -23.00 -15.59 7.09
C GLY A 89 -21.59 -15.75 6.48
N ILE A 90 -21.34 -16.88 5.81
CA ILE A 90 -20.05 -17.21 5.18
C ILE A 90 -19.57 -16.12 4.22
N TYR A 91 -20.48 -15.44 3.51
CA TYR A 91 -20.10 -14.41 2.56
C TYR A 91 -19.52 -13.16 3.25
N CYS A 92 -19.91 -12.89 4.51
CA CYS A 92 -19.28 -11.86 5.33
C CYS A 92 -17.82 -12.23 5.64
N GLU A 93 -17.58 -13.48 6.04
CA GLU A 93 -16.25 -13.96 6.41
C GLU A 93 -15.29 -13.95 5.21
N VAL A 94 -15.76 -14.40 4.04
CA VAL A 94 -14.97 -14.41 2.81
C VAL A 94 -14.59 -12.99 2.38
N ARG A 95 -15.48 -12.01 2.54
CA ARG A 95 -15.18 -10.60 2.24
C ARG A 95 -14.11 -10.02 3.16
N ALA A 96 -14.27 -10.25 4.46
CA ALA A 96 -13.27 -9.84 5.43
C ALA A 96 -11.92 -10.49 5.11
N TYR A 97 -11.89 -11.80 4.82
CA TYR A 97 -10.68 -12.51 4.40
C TYR A 97 -9.98 -11.82 3.21
N PHE A 98 -10.70 -11.53 2.13
CA PHE A 98 -10.11 -10.86 0.96
C PHE A 98 -9.62 -9.46 1.30
N LEU A 99 -10.38 -8.68 2.09
CA LEU A 99 -9.99 -7.34 2.50
C LEU A 99 -8.69 -7.37 3.31
N TRP A 100 -8.60 -8.23 4.33
CA TRP A 100 -7.39 -8.34 5.15
C TRP A 100 -6.20 -8.89 4.35
N ALA A 101 -6.41 -9.90 3.50
CA ALA A 101 -5.36 -10.43 2.61
C ALA A 101 -4.84 -9.35 1.65
N SER A 102 -5.72 -8.52 1.09
CA SER A 102 -5.33 -7.40 0.22
C SER A 102 -4.55 -6.31 0.96
N ASN A 103 -4.83 -6.07 2.23
CA ASN A 103 -4.04 -5.12 3.04
C ASN A 103 -2.64 -5.67 3.30
N CYS A 104 -2.52 -6.97 3.57
CA CYS A 104 -1.26 -7.67 3.74
C CYS A 104 -0.35 -7.51 2.50
N THR A 105 -0.90 -7.56 1.29
CA THR A 105 -0.12 -7.44 0.05
C THR A 105 0.54 -6.07 -0.12
N ILE A 106 -0.02 -4.99 0.46
CA ILE A 106 0.61 -3.66 0.46
C ILE A 106 1.94 -3.70 1.23
N TYR A 107 1.97 -4.28 2.43
CA TYR A 107 3.17 -4.36 3.27
C TYR A 107 4.24 -5.29 2.68
N TYR A 108 3.85 -6.43 2.14
CA TYR A 108 4.83 -7.32 1.52
C TYR A 108 5.34 -6.76 0.17
N SER A 109 4.52 -6.03 -0.59
CA SER A 109 4.97 -5.36 -1.81
C SER A 109 6.01 -4.28 -1.51
N THR A 110 5.85 -3.53 -0.42
CA THR A 110 6.85 -2.53 0.01
C THR A 110 8.11 -3.20 0.57
N THR A 111 7.97 -4.38 1.20
CA THR A 111 9.11 -5.23 1.58
C THR A 111 9.90 -5.69 0.36
N LEU A 112 9.24 -6.16 -0.71
CA LEU A 112 9.90 -6.54 -1.96
C LEU A 112 10.65 -5.37 -2.61
N GLN A 113 10.09 -4.16 -2.59
CA GLN A 113 10.80 -2.96 -3.05
C GLN A 113 12.07 -2.70 -2.25
N SER A 114 12.02 -2.92 -0.94
CA SER A 114 13.14 -2.72 -0.02
C SER A 114 14.22 -3.77 -0.21
N PHE A 115 13.81 -5.03 -0.38
CA PHE A 115 14.69 -6.14 -0.73
C PHE A 115 15.38 -5.93 -2.07
N HIS A 116 14.67 -5.43 -3.09
CA HIS A 116 15.27 -5.10 -4.37
C HIS A 116 16.37 -4.04 -4.26
N ARG A 117 16.13 -2.98 -3.49
CA ARG A 117 17.14 -1.94 -3.26
C ARG A 117 18.36 -2.52 -2.54
N LEU A 118 18.14 -3.37 -1.54
CA LEU A 118 19.19 -4.09 -0.84
C LEU A 118 20.03 -4.93 -1.82
N CYS A 119 19.40 -5.75 -2.65
CA CYS A 119 20.07 -6.57 -3.67
C CYS A 119 20.88 -5.72 -4.65
N ARG A 120 20.31 -4.60 -5.13
CA ARG A 120 20.99 -3.71 -6.08
C ARG A 120 22.22 -3.02 -5.47
N ILE A 121 22.12 -2.51 -4.25
CA ILE A 121 23.18 -1.70 -3.62
C ILE A 121 24.27 -2.60 -3.02
N VAL A 122 23.87 -3.60 -2.24
CA VAL A 122 24.82 -4.43 -1.48
C VAL A 122 25.33 -5.60 -2.32
N PHE A 123 24.43 -6.26 -3.06
CA PHE A 123 24.75 -7.45 -3.86
C PHE A 123 24.87 -7.13 -5.35
N HIS A 124 25.49 -5.99 -5.68
CA HIS A 124 25.63 -5.50 -7.06
C HIS A 124 26.31 -6.51 -8.01
N ASN A 125 27.20 -7.38 -7.49
CA ASN A 125 27.90 -8.40 -8.28
C ASN A 125 27.02 -9.62 -8.64
N ARG A 126 25.89 -9.85 -7.95
CA ARG A 126 25.03 -11.02 -8.16
C ARG A 126 23.90 -10.69 -9.14
N ARG A 127 24.17 -10.83 -10.45
CA ARG A 127 23.20 -10.52 -11.53
C ARG A 127 21.88 -11.30 -11.42
N SER A 128 21.90 -12.54 -10.91
CA SER A 128 20.70 -13.37 -10.73
C SER A 128 19.65 -12.70 -9.83
N LEU A 129 20.09 -12.05 -8.75
CA LEU A 129 19.24 -11.33 -7.78
C LEU A 129 18.66 -10.01 -8.31
N GLN A 130 19.05 -9.61 -9.52
CA GLN A 130 18.57 -8.41 -10.21
C GLN A 130 17.78 -8.75 -11.48
N SER A 131 17.54 -10.03 -11.74
CA SER A 131 16.80 -10.46 -12.91
C SER A 131 15.30 -10.20 -12.74
N ILE A 132 14.62 -9.78 -13.82
CA ILE A 132 13.18 -9.52 -13.80
C ILE A 132 12.37 -10.79 -13.47
N LYS A 133 12.81 -11.94 -14.00
CA LYS A 133 12.18 -13.25 -13.77
C LYS A 133 12.16 -13.60 -12.28
N PHE A 134 13.27 -13.34 -11.57
CA PHE A 134 13.34 -13.57 -10.13
C PHE A 134 12.29 -12.75 -9.36
N TYR A 135 12.12 -11.46 -9.69
CA TYR A 135 11.09 -10.65 -9.02
C TYR A 135 9.66 -10.97 -9.45
N GLN A 136 9.42 -11.43 -10.68
CA GLN A 136 8.11 -11.93 -11.06
C GLN A 136 7.70 -13.14 -10.20
N ILE A 137 8.64 -14.07 -9.97
CA ILE A 137 8.43 -15.21 -9.07
C ILE A 137 8.20 -14.73 -7.63
N LEU A 138 9.02 -13.81 -7.13
CA LEU A 138 8.85 -13.26 -5.77
C LEU A 138 7.52 -12.53 -5.58
N ILE A 139 7.04 -11.79 -6.59
CA ILE A 139 5.71 -11.17 -6.55
C ILE A 139 4.63 -12.24 -6.44
N LEU A 140 4.69 -13.30 -7.27
CA LEU A 140 3.72 -14.39 -7.20
C LEU A 140 3.71 -15.07 -5.83
N ILE A 141 4.89 -15.41 -5.31
CA ILE A 141 5.06 -16.00 -3.97
C ILE A 141 4.49 -15.06 -2.90
N GLN A 142 4.75 -13.76 -3.00
CA GLN A 142 4.26 -12.76 -2.07
C GLN A 142 2.73 -12.72 -2.03
N TRP A 143 2.06 -12.72 -3.18
CA TRP A 143 0.59 -12.79 -3.22
C TRP A 143 0.06 -14.08 -2.58
N ILE A 144 0.65 -15.24 -2.92
CA ILE A 144 0.28 -16.53 -2.32
C ILE A 144 0.44 -16.50 -0.80
N ILE A 145 1.59 -16.04 -0.29
CA ILE A 145 1.85 -15.94 1.15
C ILE A 145 0.82 -15.02 1.83
N CYS A 146 0.52 -13.85 1.26
CA CYS A 146 -0.45 -12.92 1.86
C CYS A 146 -1.85 -13.53 2.01
N PHE A 147 -2.29 -14.32 1.01
CA PHE A 147 -3.55 -15.05 1.08
C PHE A 147 -3.48 -16.21 2.09
N LEU A 148 -2.42 -17.02 2.06
CA LEU A 148 -2.23 -18.14 2.98
C LEU A 148 -2.21 -17.70 4.45
N ILE A 149 -1.60 -16.56 4.77
CA ILE A 149 -1.55 -16.02 6.15
C ILE A 149 -2.96 -15.80 6.71
N MET A 150 -3.94 -15.44 5.87
CA MET A 150 -5.31 -15.14 6.32
C MET A 150 -6.22 -16.37 6.39
N ILE A 151 -5.82 -17.51 5.82
CA ILE A 151 -6.64 -18.74 5.80
C ILE A 151 -6.99 -19.25 7.21
N PRO A 152 -6.07 -19.30 8.19
CA PRO A 152 -6.42 -19.70 9.54
C PRO A 152 -7.53 -18.83 10.15
N GLY A 153 -7.57 -17.54 9.83
CA GLY A 153 -8.62 -16.62 10.23
C GLY A 153 -10.01 -17.05 9.75
N LEU A 154 -10.08 -17.49 8.50
CA LEU A 154 -11.31 -17.97 7.86
C LEU A 154 -11.73 -19.34 8.40
N LEU A 155 -10.80 -20.31 8.49
CA LEU A 155 -11.12 -21.67 8.95
C LEU A 155 -11.56 -21.72 10.43
N LEU A 156 -11.09 -20.79 11.25
CA LEU A 156 -11.41 -20.72 12.67
C LEU A 156 -12.59 -19.78 12.99
N GLY A 157 -13.25 -19.20 11.97
CA GLY A 157 -14.42 -18.33 12.16
C GLY A 157 -14.11 -17.03 12.91
N TYR A 158 -12.89 -16.50 12.74
CA TYR A 158 -12.49 -15.25 13.40
C TYR A 158 -12.91 -13.99 12.64
N PHE A 159 -13.39 -14.12 11.41
CA PHE A 159 -14.07 -13.03 10.74
C PHE A 159 -15.55 -13.07 11.12
N LYS A 160 -16.06 -12.00 11.72
CA LYS A 160 -17.46 -11.92 12.16
C LYS A 160 -18.10 -10.61 11.74
N TYR A 161 -19.41 -10.68 11.57
CA TYR A 161 -20.24 -9.50 11.38
C TYR A 161 -20.39 -8.76 12.71
N SER A 162 -20.00 -7.48 12.74
CA SER A 162 -20.25 -6.59 13.87
C SER A 162 -21.60 -5.89 13.67
N ASN A 163 -22.60 -6.22 14.50
CA ASN A 163 -23.91 -5.57 14.46
C ASN A 163 -23.84 -4.07 14.77
N ASN A 164 -22.84 -3.63 15.53
CA ASN A 164 -22.69 -2.22 15.90
C ASN A 164 -22.15 -1.37 14.74
N ASP A 165 -21.31 -1.97 13.90
CA ASP A 165 -20.60 -1.27 12.81
C ASP A 165 -21.12 -1.65 11.42
N TYR A 166 -22.05 -2.60 11.34
CA TYR A 166 -22.56 -3.21 10.11
C TYR A 166 -21.46 -3.74 9.17
N LEU A 167 -20.30 -4.12 9.74
CA LEU A 167 -19.06 -4.42 9.04
C LEU A 167 -18.56 -5.85 9.32
N CYS A 168 -18.04 -6.51 8.29
CA CYS A 168 -17.34 -7.79 8.41
C CYS A 168 -15.87 -7.58 8.75
N GLN A 169 -15.44 -7.92 9.96
CA GLN A 169 -14.05 -7.71 10.40
C GLN A 169 -13.53 -8.81 11.32
N VAL A 170 -12.25 -8.74 11.66
CA VAL A 170 -11.64 -9.66 12.63
C VAL A 170 -12.27 -9.42 14.00
N ASP A 171 -12.72 -10.50 14.63
CA ASP A 171 -13.21 -10.49 16.00
C ASP A 171 -12.06 -10.27 16.99
N TYR A 172 -12.17 -9.20 17.79
CA TYR A 172 -11.17 -8.84 18.80
C TYR A 172 -11.14 -9.81 20.00
N THR A 173 -12.14 -10.69 20.16
CA THR A 173 -12.20 -11.68 21.25
C THR A 173 -11.05 -12.69 21.21
N SER A 174 -10.55 -13.02 20.01
CA SER A 174 -9.50 -14.03 19.84
C SER A 174 -8.11 -13.40 19.86
N LEU A 175 -7.54 -13.27 21.07
CA LEU A 175 -6.18 -12.78 21.30
C LEU A 175 -5.16 -13.46 20.38
N LYS A 176 -5.22 -14.79 20.31
CA LYS A 176 -4.29 -15.62 19.52
C LYS A 176 -4.33 -15.23 18.03
N ASN A 177 -5.52 -15.09 17.46
CA ASN A 177 -5.66 -14.75 16.05
C ASN A 177 -5.17 -13.33 15.76
N THR A 178 -5.56 -12.37 16.60
CA THR A 178 -5.16 -10.98 16.45
C THR A 178 -3.64 -10.82 16.54
N CYS A 179 -2.99 -11.52 17.47
CA CYS A 179 -1.53 -11.54 17.57
C CYS A 179 -0.87 -12.20 16.36
N ILE A 180 -1.36 -13.36 15.89
CA ILE A 180 -0.77 -14.06 14.74
C ILE A 180 -0.89 -13.21 13.47
N ASN A 181 -2.08 -12.67 13.18
CA ASN A 181 -2.30 -11.82 12.00
C ASN A 181 -1.52 -10.50 12.13
N GLY A 182 -1.54 -9.85 13.29
CA GLY A 182 -0.76 -8.64 13.53
C GLY A 182 0.74 -8.86 13.33
N MET A 183 1.27 -9.99 13.80
CA MET A 183 2.69 -10.32 13.64
C MET A 183 3.05 -10.66 12.18
N LEU A 184 2.30 -11.55 11.53
CA LEU A 184 2.65 -12.04 10.19
C LEU A 184 2.31 -11.05 9.08
N SER A 185 1.18 -10.33 9.20
CA SER A 185 0.69 -9.43 8.15
C SER A 185 1.26 -8.03 8.26
N TYR A 186 1.68 -7.59 9.46
CA TYR A 186 2.18 -6.25 9.68
C TYR A 186 3.60 -6.21 10.28
N ALA A 187 3.82 -6.77 11.48
CA ALA A 187 5.09 -6.60 12.17
C ALA A 187 6.26 -7.19 11.36
N PHE A 188 6.11 -8.41 10.84
CA PHE A 188 7.11 -9.09 10.05
C PHE A 188 7.53 -8.32 8.79
N PRO A 189 6.64 -7.93 7.86
CA PRO A 189 7.06 -7.17 6.67
C PRO A 189 7.65 -5.80 7.02
N VAL A 190 7.16 -5.13 8.08
CA VAL A 190 7.74 -3.86 8.54
C VAL A 190 9.16 -4.04 9.08
N TYR A 191 9.39 -5.01 9.96
CA TYR A 191 10.73 -5.30 10.48
C TYR A 191 11.68 -5.79 9.38
N ALA A 192 11.20 -6.61 8.43
CA ALA A 192 11.99 -7.02 7.27
C ALA A 192 12.38 -5.82 6.41
N THR A 193 11.45 -4.89 6.19
CA THR A 193 11.69 -3.63 5.49
C THR A 193 12.73 -2.78 6.20
N MET A 194 12.60 -2.58 7.52
CA MET A 194 13.58 -1.87 8.34
C MET A 194 14.96 -2.52 8.29
N GLY A 195 15.03 -3.86 8.40
CA GLY A 195 16.28 -4.62 8.32
C GLY A 195 16.98 -4.43 6.98
N CYS A 196 16.23 -4.47 5.87
CA CYS A 196 16.77 -4.19 4.53
C CYS A 196 17.39 -2.79 4.45
N TYR A 197 16.72 -1.77 4.98
CA TYR A 197 17.23 -0.40 4.97
C TYR A 197 18.40 -0.17 5.91
N TYR A 198 18.32 -0.69 7.13
CA TYR A 198 19.41 -0.61 8.10
C TYR A 198 20.70 -1.22 7.53
N TYR A 199 20.60 -2.40 6.91
CA TYR A 199 21.77 -3.06 6.33
C TYR A 199 22.29 -2.34 5.08
N THR A 200 21.39 -1.84 4.22
CA THR A 200 21.75 -1.00 3.07
C THR A 200 22.51 0.24 3.53
N LEU A 201 22.01 0.94 4.55
CA LEU A 201 22.63 2.12 5.13
C LEU A 201 24.03 1.86 5.68
N ARG A 202 24.17 0.78 6.47
CA ARG A 202 25.45 0.39 7.06
C ARG A 202 26.50 0.16 5.99
N LYS A 203 26.14 -0.48 4.88
CA LYS A 203 27.05 -0.74 3.75
C LYS A 203 27.41 0.53 2.98
N VAL A 204 26.45 1.41 2.72
CA VAL A 204 26.69 2.71 2.05
C VAL A 204 27.64 3.57 2.89
N ARG A 205 27.43 3.67 4.20
CA ARG A 205 28.32 4.41 5.11
C ARG A 205 29.77 3.90 5.07
N LYS A 206 29.97 2.58 5.07
CA LYS A 206 31.32 1.98 5.01
C LYS A 206 32.04 2.27 3.68
N ARG A 207 31.30 2.37 2.57
CA ARG A 207 31.87 2.63 1.23
C ARG A 207 32.19 4.12 1.01
N ASN A 208 31.42 5.01 1.64
CA ASN A 208 31.53 6.47 1.44
C ASN A 208 32.75 7.13 2.08
N HIS A 209 33.55 6.42 2.88
CA HIS A 209 34.82 7.00 3.38
C HIS A 209 35.82 7.31 2.25
N ASN A 210 35.69 6.68 1.07
CA ASN A 210 36.72 6.76 0.02
C ASN A 210 36.27 7.34 -1.34
N LEU A 211 34.96 7.58 -1.60
CA LEU A 211 34.48 8.04 -2.93
C LEU A 211 33.30 9.04 -2.84
N VAL A 212 33.57 10.26 -3.32
CA VAL A 212 32.67 11.30 -3.92
C VAL A 212 31.33 11.59 -3.21
N GLN A 213 31.30 12.73 -2.49
CA GLN A 213 30.14 13.32 -1.78
C GLN A 213 28.84 13.43 -2.60
N ALA A 214 28.92 13.57 -3.93
CA ALA A 214 27.74 13.78 -4.78
C ALA A 214 26.84 12.53 -4.90
N SER A 215 27.42 11.32 -4.95
CA SER A 215 26.61 10.08 -4.97
C SER A 215 25.94 9.85 -3.63
N ALA A 216 26.67 10.10 -2.54
CA ALA A 216 26.17 9.96 -1.18
C ALA A 216 24.94 10.83 -0.91
N ARG A 217 24.93 12.08 -1.40
CA ARG A 217 23.78 12.98 -1.24
C ARG A 217 22.52 12.46 -1.95
N ARG A 218 22.67 11.89 -3.15
CA ARG A 218 21.55 11.30 -3.90
C ARG A 218 20.97 10.10 -3.17
N ASP A 219 21.82 9.21 -2.66
CA ASP A 219 21.40 8.02 -1.93
C ASP A 219 20.73 8.36 -0.60
N LEU A 220 21.22 9.39 0.11
CA LEU A 220 20.59 9.90 1.33
C LEU A 220 19.20 10.48 1.06
N ILE A 221 19.01 11.24 -0.02
CA ILE A 221 17.69 11.76 -0.39
C ILE A 221 16.73 10.60 -0.70
N VAL A 222 17.21 9.60 -1.45
CA VAL A 222 16.41 8.40 -1.77
C VAL A 222 16.04 7.65 -0.50
N LEU A 223 16.95 7.54 0.46
CA LEU A 223 16.68 6.90 1.74
C LEU A 223 15.67 7.67 2.59
N PHE A 224 15.84 8.99 2.76
CA PHE A 224 14.93 9.83 3.56
C PHE A 224 13.48 9.69 3.09
N ARG A 225 13.31 9.71 1.76
CA ARG A 225 12.03 9.46 1.08
C ARG A 225 11.39 8.12 1.44
N ILE A 226 12.20 7.09 1.63
CA ILE A 226 11.70 5.78 2.04
C ILE A 226 11.40 5.74 3.54
N CYS A 227 12.22 6.37 4.38
CA CYS A 227 11.92 6.47 5.80
C CYS A 227 10.55 7.13 6.03
N ILE A 228 10.19 8.14 5.22
CA ILE A 228 8.84 8.72 5.21
C ILE A 228 7.79 7.67 4.84
N LEU A 229 7.99 6.92 3.74
CA LEU A 229 7.05 5.88 3.30
C LEU A 229 6.85 4.80 4.36
N VAL A 230 7.92 4.30 4.97
CA VAL A 230 7.87 3.30 6.04
C VAL A 230 7.20 3.87 7.29
N GLY A 231 7.52 5.13 7.64
CA GLY A 231 6.86 5.84 8.73
C GLY A 231 5.35 5.93 8.54
N LEU A 232 4.90 6.27 7.34
CA LEU A 232 3.47 6.32 7.01
C LEU A 232 2.82 4.94 7.13
N LEU A 233 3.45 3.90 6.58
CA LEU A 233 2.95 2.53 6.72
C LEU A 233 2.87 2.07 8.18
N MET A 234 3.74 2.57 9.05
CA MET A 234 3.68 2.28 10.49
C MET A 234 2.53 2.96 11.22
N ILE A 235 2.02 4.08 10.70
CA ILE A 235 0.88 4.80 11.30
C ILE A 235 -0.43 4.03 11.05
N ILE A 236 -0.53 3.32 9.92
CA ILE A 236 -1.77 2.64 9.49
C ILE A 236 -2.38 1.72 10.56
N PRO A 237 -1.65 0.81 11.23
CA PRO A 237 -2.24 -0.08 12.22
C PRO A 237 -2.29 0.50 13.63
N VAL A 238 -1.81 1.72 13.86
CA VAL A 238 -1.86 2.34 15.19
C VAL A 238 -3.30 2.37 15.74
N PRO A 239 -4.33 2.77 14.98
CA PRO A 239 -5.72 2.68 15.44
C PRO A 239 -6.15 1.26 15.83
N THR A 240 -5.76 0.24 15.05
CA THR A 240 -6.08 -1.17 15.35
C THR A 240 -5.43 -1.62 16.66
N MET A 241 -4.16 -1.23 16.87
CA MET A 241 -3.43 -1.56 18.11
C MET A 241 -4.05 -0.87 19.31
N ILE A 242 -4.38 0.42 19.19
CA ILE A 242 -5.11 1.17 20.23
C ILE A 242 -6.43 0.46 20.55
N GLY A 243 -7.17 0.07 19.51
CA GLY A 243 -8.44 -0.63 19.66
C GLY A 243 -8.33 -1.95 20.39
N PHE A 244 -7.32 -2.73 20.04
CA PHE A 244 -6.99 -3.97 20.72
C PHE A 244 -6.61 -3.75 22.19
N PHE A 245 -5.81 -2.72 22.51
CA PHE A 245 -5.48 -2.39 23.91
C PHE A 245 -6.72 -1.95 24.71
N ILE A 246 -7.60 -1.13 24.12
CA ILE A 246 -8.86 -0.71 24.76
C ILE A 246 -9.74 -1.94 25.02
N TYR A 247 -9.91 -2.81 24.03
CA TYR A 247 -10.70 -4.03 24.18
C TYR A 247 -10.12 -4.96 25.26
N PHE A 248 -8.80 -5.17 25.27
CA PHE A 248 -8.14 -6.03 26.26
C PHE A 248 -8.28 -5.50 27.69
N SER A 249 -8.17 -4.17 27.87
CA SER A 249 -8.23 -3.53 29.19
C SER A 249 -9.64 -3.37 29.75
N SER A 250 -10.62 -3.11 28.88
CA SER A 250 -11.99 -2.77 29.29
C SER A 250 -13.02 -3.85 29.00
N GLY A 251 -12.71 -4.83 28.13
CA GLY A 251 -13.69 -5.78 27.59
C GLY A 251 -14.69 -5.15 26.61
N TYR A 252 -14.53 -3.86 26.28
CA TYR A 252 -15.47 -3.08 25.47
C TYR A 252 -14.76 -2.47 24.26
N LEU A 253 -15.42 -2.52 23.10
CA LEU A 253 -14.95 -1.87 21.88
C LEU A 253 -15.80 -0.62 21.59
N PRO A 254 -15.22 0.58 21.56
CA PRO A 254 -15.95 1.79 21.22
C PRO A 254 -16.51 1.74 19.80
N TRP A 255 -17.77 2.18 19.62
CA TRP A 255 -18.49 2.16 18.34
C TRP A 255 -17.85 2.97 17.21
N TRP A 256 -16.96 3.91 17.51
CA TRP A 256 -16.31 4.78 16.52
C TRP A 256 -14.96 4.24 16.02
N LEU A 257 -14.42 3.24 16.72
CA LEU A 257 -13.04 2.79 16.55
C LEU A 257 -12.81 2.09 15.22
N SER A 258 -13.77 1.27 14.78
CA SER A 258 -13.73 0.57 13.50
C SER A 258 -13.69 1.56 12.33
N GLN A 259 -14.58 2.56 12.34
CA GLN A 259 -14.69 3.60 11.33
C GLN A 259 -13.42 4.49 11.35
N PHE A 260 -12.92 4.83 12.54
CA PHE A 260 -11.68 5.60 12.68
C PHE A 260 -10.46 4.86 12.13
N GLN A 261 -10.37 3.54 12.34
CA GLN A 261 -9.32 2.70 11.75
C GLN A 261 -9.34 2.77 10.22
N TRP A 262 -10.49 2.51 9.59
CA TRP A 262 -10.59 2.49 8.13
C TRP A 262 -10.51 3.88 7.49
N PHE A 263 -10.93 4.92 8.20
CA PHE A 263 -10.67 6.30 7.83
C PHE A 263 -9.18 6.61 7.82
N THR A 264 -8.46 6.23 8.88
CA THR A 264 -6.99 6.41 8.97
C THR A 264 -6.29 5.61 7.87
N PHE A 265 -6.70 4.36 7.63
CA PHE A 265 -6.19 3.55 6.53
C PHE A 265 -6.36 4.25 5.18
N SER A 266 -7.57 4.77 4.90
CA SER A 266 -7.88 5.46 3.63
C SER A 266 -7.10 6.77 3.48
N LEU A 267 -6.97 7.55 4.54
CA LEU A 267 -6.22 8.80 4.54
C LEU A 267 -4.72 8.57 4.32
N ILE A 268 -4.11 7.65 5.08
CA ILE A 268 -2.68 7.37 4.98
C ILE A 268 -2.34 6.69 3.65
N THR A 269 -3.22 5.84 3.11
CA THR A 269 -3.03 5.23 1.78
C THR A 269 -3.10 6.29 0.68
N ASN A 270 -3.98 7.29 0.79
CA ASN A 270 -4.00 8.46 -0.10
C ASN A 270 -2.66 9.21 -0.06
N ILE A 271 -2.21 9.59 1.14
CA ILE A 271 -0.96 10.31 1.35
C ILE A 271 0.22 9.51 0.78
N THR A 272 0.26 8.21 1.06
CA THR A 272 1.28 7.28 0.54
C THR A 272 1.27 7.24 -0.99
N THR A 273 0.10 7.17 -1.63
CA THR A 273 -0.06 7.16 -3.09
C THR A 273 0.50 8.45 -3.71
N ILE A 274 0.14 9.62 -3.16
CA ILE A 274 0.64 10.92 -3.61
C ILE A 274 2.16 11.01 -3.42
N ILE A 275 2.66 10.61 -2.25
CA ILE A 275 4.08 10.62 -1.94
C ILE A 275 4.86 9.70 -2.88
N LEU A 276 4.37 8.51 -3.21
CA LEU A 276 4.99 7.61 -4.18
C LEU A 276 5.12 8.26 -5.56
N ILE A 277 4.12 9.02 -6.01
CA ILE A 277 4.16 9.78 -7.28
C ILE A 277 5.25 10.85 -7.22
N LEU A 278 5.27 11.67 -6.15
CA LEU A 278 6.20 12.78 -5.99
C LEU A 278 7.66 12.33 -5.81
N ILE A 279 7.86 11.23 -5.08
CA ILE A 279 9.16 10.69 -4.71
C ILE A 279 9.78 9.87 -5.82
N SER A 280 8.98 9.13 -6.59
CA SER A 280 9.50 8.23 -7.61
C SER A 280 10.13 9.03 -8.75
N PRO A 281 11.48 9.04 -8.86
CA PRO A 281 12.14 9.76 -9.94
C PRO A 281 11.75 9.18 -11.29
N HIS A 282 11.38 7.89 -11.33
CA HIS A 282 10.92 7.23 -12.53
C HIS A 282 9.60 7.85 -13.01
N VAL A 283 8.59 7.96 -12.16
CA VAL A 283 7.31 8.59 -12.53
C VAL A 283 7.53 10.05 -12.98
N ARG A 284 8.40 10.78 -12.29
CA ARG A 284 8.74 12.16 -12.68
C ARG A 284 9.45 12.26 -14.03
N ILE A 285 10.45 11.41 -14.29
CA ILE A 285 11.18 11.37 -15.58
C ILE A 285 10.23 10.97 -16.71
N LEU A 286 9.31 10.05 -16.43
CA LEU A 286 8.29 9.64 -17.39
C LEU A 286 7.36 10.81 -17.73
N TRP A 287 6.89 11.54 -16.72
CA TRP A 287 6.06 12.71 -16.92
C TRP A 287 6.76 13.78 -17.76
N THR A 288 8.01 14.11 -17.44
CA THR A 288 8.77 15.11 -18.20
C THR A 288 9.03 14.66 -19.63
N LYS A 289 9.39 13.38 -19.86
CA LYS A 289 9.58 12.86 -21.22
C LYS A 289 8.31 12.87 -22.06
N THR A 290 7.15 12.56 -21.49
CA THR A 290 5.90 12.54 -22.25
C THR A 290 5.41 13.94 -22.57
N PHE A 291 5.48 14.87 -21.61
CA PHE A 291 4.88 16.19 -21.77
C PHE A 291 5.82 17.28 -22.33
N HIS A 292 7.15 17.18 -22.15
CA HIS A 292 8.08 18.23 -22.61
C HIS A 292 8.80 17.93 -23.94
N HIS A 293 8.76 16.70 -24.45
CA HIS A 293 9.43 16.37 -25.72
C HIS A 293 8.78 16.89 -27.01
N PRO A 294 7.45 17.10 -27.14
CA PRO A 294 6.89 17.53 -28.43
C PRO A 294 7.33 18.95 -28.82
N HIS A 295 7.69 19.80 -27.86
CA HIS A 295 8.14 21.17 -28.16
C HIS A 295 9.59 21.24 -28.66
N ARG A 296 10.52 20.46 -28.09
CA ARG A 296 11.94 20.51 -28.51
C ARG A 296 12.17 19.96 -29.91
N HIS A 297 11.43 18.93 -30.32
CA HIS A 297 11.53 18.43 -31.71
C HIS A 297 10.94 19.43 -32.71
N ARG A 298 9.82 20.09 -32.39
CA ARG A 298 9.28 21.14 -33.27
C ARG A 298 10.21 22.34 -33.39
N VAL A 299 10.81 22.80 -32.29
CA VAL A 299 11.77 23.91 -32.33
C VAL A 299 13.03 23.50 -33.10
N ALA A 300 13.57 22.30 -32.90
CA ALA A 300 14.73 21.83 -33.65
C ALA A 300 14.45 21.67 -35.16
N VAL A 301 13.25 21.21 -35.54
CA VAL A 301 12.84 21.11 -36.96
C VAL A 301 12.60 22.50 -37.57
N VAL A 302 12.00 23.43 -36.83
CA VAL A 302 11.81 24.82 -37.29
C VAL A 302 13.16 25.54 -37.45
N PHE A 303 14.10 25.36 -36.52
CA PHE A 303 15.46 25.91 -36.65
C PHE A 303 16.23 25.27 -37.80
N ALA A 304 16.12 23.95 -38.00
CA ALA A 304 16.77 23.27 -39.13
C ALA A 304 16.21 23.72 -40.49
N ASN A 305 14.92 24.04 -40.57
CA ASN A 305 14.31 24.55 -41.79
C ASN A 305 14.64 26.03 -42.04
N ASN A 306 14.78 26.86 -40.99
CA ASN A 306 15.20 28.26 -41.13
C ASN A 306 16.67 28.44 -41.51
N ILE A 307 17.53 27.42 -41.34
CA ILE A 307 18.93 27.45 -41.79
C ILE A 307 19.07 27.04 -43.27
N ARG A 308 18.02 26.44 -43.87
CA ARG A 308 18.02 25.99 -45.27
C ARG A 308 17.41 26.98 -46.27
N ASN A 309 16.76 28.03 -45.79
CA ASN A 309 16.27 29.15 -46.60
C ASN A 309 17.16 30.36 -46.41
#